data_AF-A0AAD3NMR3-F1
#
_entry.id   AF-A0AAD3NMR3-F1
#
_cell.length_a   1.000
_cell.length_b   1.000
_cell.length_c   1.000
_cell.angle_alpha   90.00
_cell.angle_beta   90.00
_cell.angle_gamma   90.00
#
_symmetry.space_group_name_H-M   'P 1'
#
loop_
_entity.id
_entity.type
_entity.pdbx_description
1 polymer ?
#
loop_
_entity_poly.entity_id
_entity_poly.type
_entity_poly.pdbx_seq_one_letter_code
_entity_poly.pdbx_strand_id
1 'polypeptide(L)'
;MGLFDQEIVPVTTKLVGDDGKEREVTVRKDGGNRPGTTLAGLSKLRPAFKPDGSTTAGDDGAATVLIGRRSAVEALGLPVLGVLRASAVVGVPPDVMGIGPAYAIPAALEQAGEDVMTFFLS
;
A
#
# COMPACT_ATOMS: atom_id res chain seq x y z
N MET A 1 13.54 10.76 8.58
CA MET A 1 13.10 11.35 7.30
C MET A 1 11.59 11.16 7.23
N GLY A 2 10.82 12.25 7.22
CA GLY A 2 9.35 12.23 7.15
C GLY A 2 8.85 12.07 5.72
N LEU A 3 9.26 11.01 5.04
CA LEU A 3 8.94 10.79 3.62
C LEU A 3 7.42 10.66 3.39
N PHE A 4 6.70 10.12 4.36
CA PHE A 4 5.25 9.94 4.31
C PHE A 4 4.45 11.18 4.73
N ASP A 5 5.10 12.25 5.21
CA ASP A 5 4.42 13.45 5.71
C ASP A 5 3.63 14.17 4.60
N GLN A 6 3.98 13.94 3.33
CA GLN A 6 3.31 14.53 2.17
C GLN A 6 2.07 13.75 1.71
N GLU A 7 1.97 12.47 2.04
CA GLU A 7 0.88 11.57 1.58
C GLU A 7 -0.10 11.16 2.68
N ILE A 8 0.30 11.22 3.95
CA ILE A 8 -0.58 10.91 5.09
C ILE A 8 -1.43 12.13 5.45
N VAL A 9 -2.76 11.97 5.40
CA VAL A 9 -3.70 12.93 5.97
C VAL A 9 -3.96 12.55 7.44
N PRO A 10 -3.68 13.44 8.42
CA PRO A 10 -3.99 13.20 9.82
C PRO A 10 -5.47 12.89 10.07
N VAL A 11 -5.75 11.82 10.81
CA VAL A 11 -7.12 11.46 11.21
C VAL A 11 -7.27 11.61 12.71
N THR A 12 -8.22 12.44 13.14
CA THR A 12 -8.63 12.52 14.55
C THR A 12 -9.77 11.55 14.78
N THR A 13 -9.58 10.65 15.73
CA THR A 13 -10.56 9.62 16.11
C THR A 13 -10.52 9.38 17.61
N LYS A 14 -11.39 8.50 18.11
CA LYS A 14 -11.41 8.08 19.49
C LYS A 14 -10.73 6.73 19.65
N LEU A 15 -9.83 6.63 20.61
CA LEU A 15 -9.20 5.39 21.02
C LEU A 15 -9.78 4.98 22.37
N VAL A 16 -10.30 3.75 22.45
CA VAL A 16 -10.75 3.16 23.71
C VAL A 16 -9.53 2.50 24.35
N GLY A 17 -9.14 2.99 25.53
CA GLY A 17 -8.06 2.38 26.29
C GLY A 17 -8.48 1.06 26.94
N ASP A 18 -7.52 0.29 27.44
CA ASP A 18 -7.77 -0.95 28.20
C ASP A 18 -8.61 -0.69 29.47
N ASP A 19 -8.65 0.56 29.94
CA ASP A 19 -9.49 1.06 31.04
C ASP A 19 -10.95 1.34 30.62
N GLY A 20 -11.31 1.08 29.37
CA GLY A 20 -12.63 1.33 28.78
C GLY A 20 -12.92 2.82 28.52
N LYS A 21 -11.95 3.72 28.73
CA LYS A 21 -12.16 5.16 28.54
C LYS A 21 -11.79 5.58 27.12
N GLU A 22 -12.67 6.38 26.51
CA GLU A 22 -12.39 7.03 25.24
C GLU A 22 -11.43 8.20 25.42
N ARG A 23 -10.42 8.27 24.56
CA ARG A 23 -9.50 9.39 24.45
C ARG A 23 -9.45 9.83 23.00
N GLU A 24 -9.50 11.13 22.78
CA GLU A 24 -9.29 11.68 21.44
C GLU A 24 -7.80 11.53 21.08
N VAL A 25 -7.54 10.99 19.90
CA VAL A 25 -6.20 10.80 19.36
C VAL A 25 -6.16 11.29 17.92
N THR A 26 -5.06 11.94 17.54
CA THR A 26 -4.77 12.25 16.14
C THR A 26 -3.69 11.31 15.63
N VAL A 27 -4.07 10.42 14.72
CA VAL A 27 -3.17 9.49 14.03
C VAL A 27 -2.52 10.22 12.86
N ARG A 28 -1.18 10.20 12.81
CA ARG A 28 -0.38 10.91 11.78
C ARG A 28 0.72 10.03 11.15
N LYS A 29 0.86 8.79 11.61
CA LYS A 29 1.91 7.84 11.23
C LYS A 29 1.36 6.43 11.26
N ASP A 30 1.94 5.55 10.47
CA ASP A 30 1.56 4.13 10.47
C ASP A 30 1.91 3.47 11.81
N GLY A 31 0.90 2.84 12.42
CA GLY A 31 1.02 2.16 13.71
C GLY A 31 1.68 0.78 13.64
N GLY A 32 1.71 0.17 12.45
CA GLY A 32 2.24 -1.18 12.22
C GLY A 32 3.77 -1.27 12.23
N ASN A 33 4.48 -0.14 12.14
CA ASN A 33 5.93 -0.10 12.08
C ASN A 33 6.52 -0.63 13.40
N ARG A 34 7.37 -1.66 13.31
CA ARG A 34 8.08 -2.26 14.46
C ARG A 34 9.59 -2.13 14.27
N PRO A 35 10.23 -1.00 14.63
CA PRO A 35 11.67 -0.76 14.41
C PRO A 35 12.59 -1.77 15.08
N GLY A 36 12.12 -2.43 16.16
CA GLY A 36 12.83 -3.51 16.85
C GLY A 36 12.69 -4.89 16.22
N THR A 37 12.06 -5.00 15.03
CA THR A 37 11.94 -6.27 14.32
C THR A 37 13.33 -6.78 13.94
N THR A 38 13.67 -7.96 14.43
CA THR A 38 14.94 -8.64 14.11
C THR A 38 14.65 -10.03 13.57
N LEU A 39 15.56 -10.57 12.77
CA LEU A 39 15.43 -11.95 12.25
C LEU A 39 15.21 -12.95 13.39
N ALA A 40 16.00 -12.86 14.47
CA ALA A 40 15.88 -13.73 15.63
C ALA A 40 14.54 -13.60 16.37
N GLY A 41 13.90 -12.42 16.32
CA GLY A 41 12.56 -12.20 16.86
C GLY A 41 11.48 -12.82 15.98
N LEU A 42 11.58 -12.64 14.65
CA LEU A 42 10.65 -13.21 13.68
C LEU A 42 10.65 -14.74 13.68
N SER A 43 11.83 -15.38 13.79
CA SER A 43 11.96 -16.84 13.82
C SER A 43 11.29 -17.51 15.02
N LYS A 44 10.92 -16.75 16.07
CA LYS A 44 10.24 -17.25 17.26
C LYS A 44 8.72 -17.11 17.19
N LEU A 45 8.18 -16.46 16.16
CA LEU A 45 6.75 -16.28 16.00
C LEU A 45 6.08 -17.61 15.64
N ARG A 46 4.94 -17.88 16.28
CA ARG A 46 4.13 -19.05 15.95
C ARG A 46 3.40 -18.81 14.62
N PRO A 47 3.28 -19.83 13.76
CA PRO A 47 2.49 -19.76 12.53
C PRO A 47 1.04 -19.34 12.78
N ALA A 48 0.47 -18.43 11.97
CA ALA A 48 -0.90 -17.96 12.21
C ALA A 48 -2.00 -18.76 11.50
N PHE A 49 -1.68 -19.57 10.48
CA PHE A 49 -2.69 -20.23 9.63
C PHE A 49 -2.63 -21.76 9.61
N LYS A 50 -1.42 -22.33 9.52
CA LYS A 50 -1.19 -23.78 9.63
C LYS A 50 -0.18 -24.03 10.74
N PRO A 51 -0.23 -25.17 11.45
CA PRO A 51 0.74 -25.49 12.52
C PRO A 51 2.21 -25.39 12.10
N ASP A 52 2.49 -25.49 10.79
CA ASP A 52 3.78 -25.43 10.11
C ASP A 52 3.91 -24.26 9.09
N GLY A 53 3.00 -23.27 9.13
CA GLY A 53 2.98 -22.14 8.19
C GLY A 53 3.89 -20.95 8.56
N SER A 54 3.98 -19.91 7.73
CA SER A 54 4.89 -18.77 7.94
C SER A 54 4.23 -17.39 7.98
N THR A 55 2.92 -17.29 7.78
CA THR A 55 2.20 -16.01 7.63
C THR A 55 1.64 -15.52 8.97
N THR A 56 1.61 -14.19 9.20
CA THR A 56 1.06 -13.52 10.39
C THR A 56 0.11 -12.37 10.02
N ALA A 57 -0.60 -11.79 10.99
CA ALA A 57 -1.74 -10.87 10.80
C ALA A 57 -1.38 -9.46 10.23
N GLY A 58 -2.37 -8.82 9.59
CA GLY A 58 -2.31 -7.46 9.03
C GLY A 58 -3.14 -6.42 9.83
N ASP A 59 -3.22 -5.19 9.32
CA ASP A 59 -3.80 -4.00 9.96
C ASP A 59 -4.70 -3.20 8.99
N ASP A 60 -5.45 -2.22 9.49
CA ASP A 60 -6.45 -1.42 8.75
C ASP A 60 -5.85 -0.17 8.05
N GLY A 61 -6.42 0.25 6.91
CA GLY A 61 -6.00 1.47 6.18
C GLY A 61 -6.95 1.89 5.04
N ALA A 62 -6.84 3.14 4.57
CA ALA A 62 -7.61 3.71 3.45
C ALA A 62 -6.79 4.71 2.62
N ALA A 63 -7.08 4.81 1.31
CA ALA A 63 -6.41 5.73 0.37
C ALA A 63 -7.35 6.23 -0.74
N THR A 64 -7.11 7.44 -1.27
CA THR A 64 -7.90 8.06 -2.34
C THR A 64 -6.99 8.74 -3.37
N VAL A 65 -7.34 8.65 -4.66
CA VAL A 65 -6.62 9.33 -5.78
C VAL A 65 -7.62 10.09 -6.63
N LEU A 66 -7.31 11.35 -6.96
CA LEU A 66 -8.09 12.17 -7.90
C LEU A 66 -7.51 12.06 -9.31
N ILE A 67 -8.34 11.66 -10.28
CA ILE A 67 -7.94 11.49 -11.69
C ILE A 67 -8.83 12.37 -12.56
N GLY A 68 -8.24 13.04 -13.55
CA GLY A 68 -8.96 13.90 -14.50
C GLY A 68 -8.35 13.86 -15.90
N ARG A 69 -9.15 14.24 -16.90
CA ARG A 69 -8.66 14.41 -18.27
C ARG A 69 -7.66 15.56 -18.31
N ARG A 70 -6.53 15.37 -19.01
CA ARG A 70 -5.46 16.39 -19.15
C ARG A 70 -5.98 17.79 -19.47
N SER A 71 -6.87 17.90 -20.45
CA SER A 71 -7.44 19.19 -20.85
C SER A 71 -8.25 19.88 -19.75
N ALA A 72 -8.94 19.13 -18.89
CA ALA A 72 -9.69 19.68 -17.76
C ALA A 72 -8.75 20.13 -16.63
N VAL A 73 -7.73 19.31 -16.34
CA VAL A 73 -6.69 19.62 -15.34
C VAL A 73 -5.93 20.89 -15.74
N GLU A 74 -5.55 21.02 -17.02
CA GLU A 74 -4.89 22.21 -17.58
C GLU A 74 -5.81 23.44 -17.54
N ALA A 75 -7.08 23.30 -17.94
CA ALA A 75 -8.05 24.41 -17.90
C ALA A 75 -8.31 24.92 -16.47
N LEU A 76 -8.24 24.03 -15.47
CA LEU A 76 -8.38 24.37 -14.05
C LEU A 76 -7.07 24.80 -13.39
N GLY A 77 -5.94 24.78 -14.10
CA GLY A 77 -4.63 25.15 -13.56
C GLY A 77 -4.14 24.24 -12.43
N LEU A 78 -4.59 22.98 -12.38
CA LEU A 78 -4.24 22.05 -11.30
C LEU A 78 -2.87 21.39 -11.57
N PRO A 79 -2.05 21.16 -10.52
CA PRO A 79 -0.77 20.48 -10.67
C PRO A 79 -0.97 18.99 -11.01
N VAL A 80 -0.07 18.44 -11.84
CA VAL A 80 -0.09 17.03 -12.24
C VAL A 80 0.99 16.28 -11.45
N LEU A 81 0.57 15.31 -10.63
CA LEU A 81 1.49 14.46 -9.86
C LEU A 81 1.97 13.23 -10.67
N GLY A 82 1.17 12.77 -11.62
CA GLY A 82 1.48 11.59 -12.42
C GLY A 82 0.49 11.38 -13.56
N VAL A 83 0.79 10.40 -14.42
CA VAL A 83 -0.05 10.04 -15.58
C VAL A 83 -0.29 8.54 -15.59
N LEU A 84 -1.55 8.13 -15.59
CA LEU A 84 -1.92 6.72 -15.79
C LEU A 84 -1.64 6.32 -17.24
N ARG A 85 -0.65 5.45 -17.46
CA ARG A 85 -0.24 5.00 -18.81
C ARG A 85 -0.89 3.70 -19.24
N ALA A 86 -0.97 2.73 -18.33
CA ALA A 86 -1.56 1.42 -18.59
C ALA A 86 -2.15 0.84 -17.30
N SER A 87 -3.07 -0.12 -17.46
CA SER A 87 -3.63 -0.92 -16.37
C SER A 87 -3.99 -2.30 -16.91
N ALA A 88 -3.49 -3.35 -16.26
CA ALA A 88 -3.71 -4.71 -16.68
C ALA A 88 -4.32 -5.53 -15.54
N VAL A 89 -5.28 -6.39 -15.88
CA VAL A 89 -5.89 -7.37 -14.98
C VAL A 89 -5.70 -8.75 -15.59
N VAL A 90 -5.20 -9.69 -14.80
CA VAL A 90 -4.93 -11.06 -15.24
C VAL A 90 -5.51 -12.05 -14.22
N GLY A 91 -5.99 -13.19 -14.71
CA GLY A 91 -6.43 -14.29 -13.87
C GLY A 91 -5.28 -15.25 -13.56
N VAL A 92 -5.17 -15.68 -12.31
CA VAL A 92 -4.27 -16.75 -11.87
C VAL A 92 -5.05 -17.77 -11.03
N PRO A 93 -4.56 -19.01 -10.88
CA PRO A 93 -5.19 -20.00 -10.03
C PRO A 93 -5.36 -19.47 -8.58
N PRO A 94 -6.56 -19.63 -7.95
CA PRO A 94 -6.85 -19.04 -6.64
C PRO A 94 -5.98 -19.56 -5.49
N ASP A 95 -5.51 -20.81 -5.60
CA ASP A 95 -4.64 -21.48 -4.63
C ASP A 95 -3.26 -20.83 -4.52
N VAL A 96 -2.80 -20.16 -5.59
CA VAL A 96 -1.52 -19.45 -5.66
C VAL A 96 -1.70 -17.98 -6.02
N MET A 97 -2.83 -17.37 -5.65
CA MET A 97 -3.20 -15.99 -6.03
C MET A 97 -2.10 -14.93 -5.83
N GLY A 98 -1.18 -15.15 -4.89
CA GLY A 98 -0.04 -14.27 -4.63
C GLY A 98 0.94 -14.09 -5.81
N ILE A 99 0.89 -14.95 -6.84
CA ILE A 99 1.74 -14.81 -8.04
C ILE A 99 1.20 -13.79 -9.05
N GLY A 100 0.00 -13.25 -8.84
CA GLY A 100 -0.66 -12.29 -9.76
C GLY A 100 0.26 -11.18 -10.29
N PRO A 101 1.03 -10.47 -9.44
CA PRO A 101 1.94 -9.42 -9.89
C PRO A 101 2.99 -9.86 -10.91
N ALA A 102 3.47 -11.11 -10.84
CA ALA A 102 4.45 -11.64 -11.78
C ALA A 102 3.91 -11.73 -13.23
N TYR A 103 2.59 -11.76 -13.40
CA TYR A 103 1.91 -11.78 -14.70
C TYR A 103 1.29 -10.42 -15.06
N ALA A 104 0.76 -9.69 -14.07
CA ALA A 104 0.12 -8.40 -14.28
C ALA A 104 1.11 -7.29 -14.66
N ILE A 105 2.31 -7.29 -14.06
CA ILE A 105 3.32 -6.26 -14.31
C ILE A 105 3.84 -6.32 -15.75
N PRO A 106 4.29 -7.48 -16.29
CA PRO A 106 4.69 -7.56 -17.70
C PRO A 106 3.59 -7.12 -18.67
N ALA A 107 2.34 -7.51 -18.42
CA ALA A 107 1.20 -7.14 -19.25
C ALA A 107 0.94 -5.62 -19.26
N ALA A 108 1.07 -4.96 -18.10
CA ALA A 108 0.93 -3.50 -18.00
C ALA A 108 2.08 -2.76 -18.70
N LEU A 109 3.31 -3.28 -18.60
CA LEU A 109 4.48 -2.70 -19.28
C LEU A 109 4.38 -2.83 -20.80
N GLU A 110 3.95 -3.98 -21.31
CA GLU A 110 3.72 -4.19 -22.74
C GLU A 110 2.67 -3.21 -23.30
N GLN A 111 1.56 -2.99 -22.57
CA GLN A 111 0.56 -1.98 -22.95
C GLN A 111 1.11 -0.55 -22.92
N ALA A 112 2.01 -0.26 -21.98
CA ALA A 112 2.66 1.05 -21.86
C ALA A 112 3.78 1.27 -22.90
N GLY A 113 4.23 0.20 -23.58
CA GLY A 113 5.39 0.22 -24.48
C GLY A 113 6.72 0.32 -23.74
N GLU A 114 6.77 -0.14 -22.49
CA GLU A 114 7.92 -0.08 -21.59
C GLU A 114 8.49 -1.48 -21.33
N ASP A 115 9.71 -1.56 -20.80
CA ASP A 115 10.32 -2.80 -20.32
C ASP A 115 10.73 -2.70 -18.84
N VAL A 116 11.02 -3.83 -18.20
CA VAL A 116 11.33 -3.88 -16.77
C VAL A 116 12.63 -3.13 -16.41
N MET A 117 13.58 -3.04 -17.33
CA MET A 117 14.85 -2.33 -17.14
C MET A 117 14.72 -0.82 -17.33
N THR A 118 13.70 -0.37 -18.08
CA THR A 118 13.41 1.06 -18.31
C THR A 118 12.41 1.64 -17.31
N PHE A 119 11.68 0.80 -16.57
CA PHE A 119 10.78 1.25 -15.51
C PHE A 119 11.53 1.76 -14.27
N PHE A 120 11.31 3.03 -13.91
CA PHE A 120 11.84 3.64 -12.69
C PHE A 120 10.70 4.13 -11.78
N LEU A 121 10.89 3.95 -10.46
CA LEU A 121 10.09 4.61 -9.43
C LEU A 121 10.70 6.00 -9.18
N SER A 122 10.00 7.05 -9.58
CA SER A 122 10.37 8.46 -9.40
C SER A 122 9.99 8.99 -8.03
#